data_AF-A0A3D0NXG9-F1
#
_entry.id   AF-A0A3D0NXG9-F1
#
_cell.length_a   1.000
_cell.length_b   1.000
_cell.length_c   1.000
_cell.angle_alpha   90.00
_cell.angle_beta   90.00
_cell.angle_gamma   90.00
#
_symmetry.space_group_name_H-M   'P 1'
#
loop_
_entity.id
_entity.type
_entity.pdbx_description
1 polymer ?
#
loop_
_entity_poly.entity_id
_entity_poly.type
_entity_poly.pdbx_seq_one_letter_code
_entity_poly.pdbx_strand_id
1 'polypeptide(L)'
;MRSHSVPPDASAALYFLPGQYLFETFGENRQVLKALSSEQVTRAFRDLRTDTGWIDRRVLRYREATDGNALLSFLPAGQRTISVSFPGNRTDTLCLPLPALILLGKGKDYYLWASGNSKITPKTRLAVAPLPNIGSGK
;
A
#
# COMPACT_ATOMS: atom_id res chain seq x y z
N MET A 1 -9.69 -0.86 -37.58
CA MET A 1 -9.10 0.27 -36.83
C MET A 1 -10.23 1.01 -36.13
N ARG A 2 -10.22 1.11 -34.79
CA ARG A 2 -11.15 2.04 -34.11
C ARG A 2 -10.61 3.45 -34.36
N SER A 3 -11.33 4.29 -35.10
CA SER A 3 -10.97 5.70 -35.26
C SER A 3 -11.16 6.38 -33.91
N HIS A 4 -10.08 6.64 -33.21
CA HIS A 4 -10.10 7.43 -31.99
C HIS A 4 -10.05 8.91 -32.40
N SER A 5 -11.14 9.66 -32.18
CA SER A 5 -11.13 11.11 -32.33
C SER A 5 -10.55 11.74 -31.07
N VAL A 6 -9.47 12.50 -31.22
CA VAL A 6 -8.95 13.36 -30.15
C VAL A 6 -10.03 14.38 -29.77
N PRO A 7 -10.32 14.61 -28.47
CA PRO A 7 -11.27 15.63 -28.05
C PRO A 7 -10.89 17.00 -28.62
N PRO A 8 -11.86 17.83 -29.07
CA PRO A 8 -11.60 19.09 -29.76
C PRO A 8 -10.85 20.13 -28.89
N ASP A 9 -10.87 19.96 -27.57
CA ASP A 9 -10.20 20.81 -26.57
C ASP A 9 -8.89 20.21 -26.05
N ALA A 10 -8.47 19.04 -26.52
CA ALA A 10 -7.24 18.41 -26.07
C ALA A 10 -6.01 19.05 -26.73
N SER A 11 -5.04 19.47 -25.91
CA SER A 11 -3.74 19.99 -26.36
C SER A 11 -2.64 18.92 -26.40
N ALA A 12 -2.91 17.72 -25.88
CA ALA A 12 -1.98 16.60 -25.88
C ALA A 12 -2.70 15.25 -25.69
N ALA A 13 -2.00 14.15 -25.97
CA ALA A 13 -2.41 12.77 -25.71
C ALA A 13 -1.27 11.95 -25.08
N LEU A 14 -1.65 10.93 -24.30
CA LEU A 14 -0.74 9.93 -23.75
C LEU A 14 -1.15 8.54 -24.24
N TYR A 15 -0.26 7.86 -24.95
CA TYR A 15 -0.47 6.51 -25.45
C TYR A 15 0.24 5.48 -24.59
N PHE A 16 -0.44 4.36 -24.35
CA PHE A 16 0.08 3.20 -23.64
C PHE A 16 0.54 2.17 -24.66
N LEU A 17 1.84 1.86 -24.67
CA LEU A 17 2.45 0.85 -25.53
C LEU A 17 3.03 -0.29 -24.65
N PRO A 18 3.31 -1.47 -25.20
CA PRO A 18 3.96 -2.54 -24.44
C PRO A 18 5.31 -2.06 -23.86
N GLY A 19 5.36 -1.84 -22.55
CA GLY A 19 6.57 -1.45 -21.82
C GLY A 19 7.00 0.03 -21.93
N GLN A 20 6.24 0.88 -22.62
CA GLN A 20 6.60 2.30 -22.79
C GLN A 20 5.36 3.19 -22.95
N TYR A 21 5.58 4.50 -22.80
CA TYR A 21 4.52 5.50 -22.95
C TYR A 21 4.95 6.54 -23.96
N LEU A 22 4.00 7.07 -24.74
CA LEU A 22 4.26 8.11 -25.72
C LEU A 22 3.41 9.32 -25.41
N PHE A 23 4.06 10.45 -25.13
CA PHE A 23 3.40 11.73 -24.97
C PHE A 23 3.47 12.51 -26.29
N GLU A 24 2.30 12.91 -26.77
CA GLU A 24 2.11 13.67 -27.99
C GLU A 24 1.49 15.02 -27.64
N THR A 25 2.08 16.12 -28.11
CA THR A 25 1.44 17.44 -28.03
C THR A 25 0.91 17.87 -29.39
N PHE A 26 -0.30 18.40 -29.41
CA PHE A 26 -0.96 18.95 -30.59
C PHE A 26 -0.67 20.45 -30.64
N GLY A 27 0.07 20.90 -31.67
CA GLY A 27 0.36 22.31 -31.90
C GLY A 27 0.14 22.67 -33.37
N GLU A 28 -0.09 23.95 -33.65
CA GLU A 28 -0.52 24.45 -34.97
C GLU A 28 0.41 24.06 -36.14
N ASN A 29 1.70 23.78 -35.88
CA ASN A 29 2.66 23.41 -36.92
C ASN A 29 3.73 22.39 -36.48
N ARG A 30 3.58 21.75 -35.31
CA ARG A 30 4.57 20.78 -34.83
C ARG A 30 3.95 19.73 -33.93
N GLN A 31 3.99 18.49 -34.40
CA GLN A 31 3.73 17.31 -33.59
C GLN A 31 5.03 16.96 -32.86
N VAL A 32 5.01 16.99 -31.53
CA VAL A 32 6.15 16.57 -30.70
C VAL A 32 5.80 15.27 -30.03
N LEU A 33 6.60 14.24 -30.32
CA LEU A 33 6.49 12.92 -29.70
C LEU A 33 7.65 12.72 -28.73
N LYS A 34 7.32 12.36 -27.50
CA LYS A 34 8.30 12.06 -26.46
C LYS A 34 8.02 10.69 -25.86
N ALA A 35 8.99 9.79 -25.95
CA ALA A 35 8.97 8.56 -25.19
C ALA A 35 9.11 8.87 -23.69
N LEU A 36 8.22 8.35 -22.89
CA LEU A 36 8.24 8.45 -21.43
C LEU A 36 8.48 7.07 -20.83
N SER A 37 9.33 7.01 -19.82
CA SER A 37 9.51 5.80 -19.01
C SER A 37 8.31 5.60 -18.08
N SER A 38 8.09 4.35 -17.65
CA SER A 38 7.12 4.02 -16.61
C SER A 38 7.32 4.84 -15.33
N GLU A 39 8.57 5.16 -15.00
CA GLU A 39 8.90 5.99 -13.84
C GLU A 39 8.42 7.45 -14.01
N GLN A 40 8.62 8.04 -15.19
CA GLN A 40 8.19 9.41 -15.48
C GLN A 40 6.66 9.55 -15.45
N VAL A 41 5.95 8.59 -16.03
CA VAL A 41 4.48 8.54 -15.98
C VAL A 41 4.01 8.34 -14.54
N THR A 42 4.58 7.39 -13.81
CA THR A 42 4.24 7.17 -12.39
C THR A 42 4.42 8.45 -11.57
N ARG A 43 5.48 9.24 -11.82
CA ARG A 43 5.68 10.53 -11.14
C ARG A 43 4.62 11.57 -11.52
N ALA A 44 4.29 11.69 -12.81
CA ALA A 44 3.32 12.68 -13.31
C ALA A 44 1.89 12.45 -12.79
N PHE A 45 1.50 11.19 -12.57
CA PHE A 45 0.18 10.83 -12.06
C PHE A 45 0.17 10.52 -10.56
N ARG A 46 1.30 10.73 -9.85
CA ARG A 46 1.43 10.42 -8.42
C ARG A 46 0.50 11.27 -7.55
N ASP A 47 0.20 12.49 -7.97
CA ASP A 47 -0.65 13.42 -7.20
C ASP A 47 -2.15 13.09 -7.28
N LEU A 48 -2.56 12.11 -8.10
CA LEU A 48 -3.97 11.71 -8.19
C LEU A 48 -4.41 10.78 -7.06
N ARG A 49 -3.46 10.14 -6.33
CA ARG A 49 -3.71 9.33 -5.12
C ARG A 49 -2.46 9.26 -4.25
N THR A 50 -2.57 9.63 -2.97
CA THR A 50 -1.42 9.66 -2.06
C THR A 50 -0.88 8.26 -1.79
N ASP A 51 0.33 7.95 -2.26
CA ASP A 51 1.15 6.85 -1.76
C ASP A 51 2.43 7.43 -1.14
N THR A 52 2.60 7.24 0.16
CA THR A 52 3.73 7.81 0.91
C THR A 52 5.06 7.13 0.58
N GLY A 53 5.03 5.96 -0.09
CA GLY A 53 6.18 5.07 -0.12
C GLY A 53 6.52 4.53 1.27
N TRP A 54 7.72 3.95 1.39
CA TRP A 54 8.24 3.47 2.67
C TRP A 54 8.72 4.63 3.54
N ILE A 55 8.22 4.71 4.76
CA ILE A 55 8.58 5.72 5.75
C ILE A 55 9.01 5.04 7.06
N ASP A 56 9.97 5.62 7.77
CA ASP A 56 10.56 5.04 8.98
C ASP A 56 9.85 5.54 10.25
N ARG A 57 8.60 5.10 10.44
CA ARG A 57 7.78 5.38 11.64
C ARG A 57 6.93 4.16 11.99
N ARG A 58 6.06 4.31 12.99
CA ARG A 58 5.02 3.30 13.31
C ARG A 58 4.09 3.04 12.13
N VAL A 59 3.89 4.02 11.26
CA VAL A 59 3.32 3.80 9.92
C VAL A 59 4.48 3.61 8.98
N LEU A 60 4.47 2.52 8.22
CA LEU A 60 5.50 2.14 7.25
C LEU A 60 5.13 2.58 5.84
N ARG A 61 3.84 2.61 5.50
CA ARG A 61 3.32 3.07 4.21
C ARG A 61 1.83 3.36 4.31
N TYR A 62 1.38 4.41 3.62
CA TYR A 62 -0.02 4.70 3.40
C TYR A 62 -0.27 4.87 1.90
N ARG A 63 -1.40 4.36 1.42
CA ARG A 63 -1.81 4.46 0.02
C ARG A 63 -3.31 4.70 -0.09
N GLU A 64 -3.70 5.70 -0.85
CA GLU A 64 -5.08 5.93 -1.28
C GLU A 64 -5.37 5.18 -2.58
N ALA A 65 -6.53 4.54 -2.65
CA ALA A 65 -6.94 3.80 -3.83
C ALA A 65 -8.47 3.69 -3.91
N THR A 66 -9.02 3.51 -5.12
CA THR A 66 -10.46 3.29 -5.35
C THR A 66 -10.97 2.02 -4.70
N ASP A 67 -10.09 1.03 -4.48
CA ASP A 67 -10.40 -0.20 -3.76
C ASP A 67 -10.21 -0.06 -2.25
N GLY A 68 -10.07 1.18 -1.75
CA GLY A 68 -9.93 1.51 -0.34
C GLY A 68 -8.49 1.86 0.04
N ASN A 69 -8.39 2.72 1.05
CA ASN A 69 -7.10 3.13 1.59
C ASN A 69 -6.39 1.93 2.22
N ALA A 70 -5.08 1.88 2.05
CA ALA A 70 -4.21 0.88 2.62
C ALA A 70 -3.22 1.51 3.59
N LEU A 71 -3.06 0.88 4.75
CA LEU A 71 -2.15 1.28 5.80
C LEU A 71 -1.28 0.09 6.18
N LEU A 72 0.03 0.23 6.08
CA LEU A 72 0.99 -0.70 6.66
C LEU A 72 1.58 -0.05 7.92
N SER A 73 1.43 -0.67 9.07
CA SER A 73 1.98 -0.19 10.34
C SER A 73 2.74 -1.28 11.08
N PHE A 74 3.58 -0.84 12.00
CA PHE A 74 4.48 -1.68 12.78
C PHE A 74 4.43 -1.30 14.26
N LEU A 75 4.34 -2.34 15.08
CA LEU A 75 4.51 -2.25 16.52
C LEU A 75 5.81 -2.98 16.89
N PRO A 76 6.78 -2.31 17.52
CA PRO A 76 8.03 -2.96 17.92
C PRO A 76 7.77 -4.01 19.02
N ALA A 77 8.64 -5.02 19.03
CA ALA A 77 8.68 -6.03 20.09
C ALA A 77 8.80 -5.38 21.47
N GLY A 78 8.16 -5.98 22.47
CA GLY A 78 8.21 -5.48 23.84
C GLY A 78 7.16 -6.10 24.75
N GLN A 79 7.21 -5.73 26.03
CA GLN A 79 6.18 -6.11 27.01
C GLN A 79 4.88 -5.39 26.68
N ARG A 80 3.78 -6.16 26.59
CA ARG A 80 2.47 -5.65 26.23
C ARG A 80 1.41 -6.22 27.16
N THR A 81 0.51 -5.33 27.55
CA THR A 81 -0.70 -5.68 28.28
C THR A 81 -1.81 -5.98 27.29
N ILE A 82 -2.34 -7.20 27.31
CA ILE A 82 -3.49 -7.61 26.47
C ILE A 82 -4.65 -8.04 27.36
N SER A 83 -5.86 -7.73 26.94
CA SER A 83 -7.08 -8.23 27.57
C SER A 83 -7.53 -9.50 26.86
N VAL A 84 -7.74 -10.58 27.63
CA VAL A 84 -8.21 -11.87 27.12
C VAL A 84 -9.58 -12.14 27.73
N SER A 85 -10.56 -12.38 26.85
CA SER A 85 -11.90 -12.78 27.26
C SER A 85 -12.00 -14.30 27.27
N PHE A 86 -12.40 -14.85 28.39
CA PHE A 86 -12.64 -16.27 28.60
C PHE A 86 -14.15 -16.56 28.60
N PRO A 87 -14.56 -17.83 28.39
CA PRO A 87 -15.94 -18.26 28.60
C PRO A 87 -16.45 -17.88 30.00
N GLY A 88 -17.73 -17.57 30.12
CA GLY A 88 -18.34 -17.17 31.40
C GLY A 88 -18.17 -15.69 31.75
N ASN A 89 -17.94 -14.83 30.75
CA ASN A 89 -17.85 -13.37 30.91
C ASN A 89 -16.69 -12.90 31.80
N ARG A 90 -15.64 -13.72 31.91
CA ARG A 90 -14.40 -13.37 32.62
C ARG A 90 -13.45 -12.69 31.65
N THR A 91 -12.92 -11.53 32.04
CA THR A 91 -11.87 -10.83 31.30
C THR A 91 -10.66 -10.69 32.19
N ASP A 92 -9.53 -11.27 31.78
CA ASP A 92 -8.26 -11.09 32.48
C ASP A 92 -7.32 -10.23 31.64
N THR A 93 -6.35 -9.62 32.33
CA THR A 93 -5.30 -8.82 31.71
C THR A 93 -3.97 -9.53 31.86
N LEU A 94 -3.31 -9.82 30.73
CA LEU A 94 -2.02 -10.50 30.69
C LEU A 94 -0.94 -9.51 30.25
N CYS A 95 0.15 -9.44 31.02
CA CYS A 95 1.37 -8.74 30.61
C CYS A 95 2.37 -9.78 30.10
N LEU A 96 2.67 -9.75 28.79
CA LEU A 96 3.59 -10.70 28.17
C LEU A 96 4.47 -10.05 27.09
N PRO A 97 5.65 -10.62 26.82
CA PRO A 97 6.46 -10.18 25.69
C PRO A 97 5.77 -10.55 24.37
N LEU A 98 5.59 -9.56 23.50
CA LEU A 98 5.14 -9.77 22.14
C LEU A 98 6.27 -9.49 21.14
N PRO A 99 6.36 -10.26 20.03
CA PRO A 99 7.28 -9.96 18.95
C PRO A 99 6.89 -8.65 18.26
N ALA A 100 7.71 -8.24 17.30
CA ALA A 100 7.32 -7.21 16.36
C ALA A 100 6.02 -7.62 15.66
N LEU A 101 5.02 -6.74 15.63
CA LEU A 101 3.76 -6.96 14.93
C LEU A 101 3.65 -6.02 13.73
N ILE A 102 3.15 -6.56 12.62
CA ILE A 102 2.94 -5.82 11.37
C ILE A 102 1.46 -5.90 11.02
N LEU A 103 0.81 -4.75 10.92
CA LEU A 103 -0.60 -4.62 10.57
C LEU A 103 -0.72 -4.09 9.14
N LEU A 104 -1.49 -4.78 8.31
CA LEU A 104 -1.98 -4.24 7.04
C LEU A 104 -3.49 -4.04 7.16
N GLY A 105 -3.94 -2.79 7.08
CA GLY A 105 -5.32 -2.46 6.81
C GLY A 105 -5.50 -2.19 5.33
N LYS A 106 -6.53 -2.78 4.70
CA LYS A 106 -6.96 -2.48 3.33
C LYS A 106 -8.48 -2.37 3.31
N GLY A 107 -9.01 -1.15 3.23
CA GLY A 107 -10.45 -0.93 3.31
C GLY A 107 -11.02 -1.43 4.65
N LYS A 108 -11.79 -2.52 4.63
CA LYS A 108 -12.37 -3.17 5.83
C LYS A 108 -11.59 -4.42 6.27
N ASP A 109 -10.62 -4.86 5.47
CA ASP A 109 -9.84 -6.06 5.74
C ASP A 109 -8.58 -5.71 6.52
N TYR A 110 -8.34 -6.44 7.61
CA TYR A 110 -7.17 -6.25 8.46
C TYR A 110 -6.42 -7.57 8.59
N TYR A 111 -5.11 -7.48 8.42
CA TYR A 111 -4.20 -8.61 8.52
C TYR A 111 -3.10 -8.27 9.51
N LEU A 112 -2.77 -9.23 10.39
CA LEU A 112 -1.78 -9.05 11.43
C LEU A 112 -0.78 -10.21 11.38
N TRP A 113 0.50 -9.85 11.34
CA TRP A 113 1.62 -10.81 11.35
C TRP A 113 2.61 -10.48 12.46
N ALA A 114 3.43 -11.47 12.80
CA ALA A 114 4.62 -11.28 13.61
C ALA A 114 5.88 -11.26 12.75
N SER A 115 6.94 -10.63 13.27
CA SER A 115 8.29 -10.74 12.74
C SER A 115 9.30 -10.95 13.86
N GLY A 116 10.35 -11.73 13.58
CA GLY A 116 11.53 -11.82 14.42
C GLY A 116 12.49 -10.64 14.26
N ASN A 117 12.28 -9.78 13.24
CA ASN A 117 13.16 -8.66 12.94
C ASN A 117 12.68 -7.38 13.65
N SER A 118 13.60 -6.62 14.22
CA SER A 118 13.32 -5.31 14.83
C SER A 118 13.10 -4.20 13.80
N LYS A 119 13.63 -4.36 12.58
CA LYS A 119 13.42 -3.45 11.44
C LYS A 119 12.57 -4.12 10.38
N ILE A 120 11.56 -3.40 9.91
CA ILE A 120 10.66 -3.88 8.86
C ILE A 120 11.11 -3.35 7.50
N THR A 121 11.18 -4.27 6.54
CA THR A 121 11.58 -3.99 5.16
C THR A 121 10.65 -4.76 4.23
N PRO A 122 10.63 -4.46 2.92
CA PRO A 122 9.91 -5.26 1.93
C PRO A 122 10.27 -6.76 1.92
N LYS A 123 11.45 -7.12 2.44
CA LYS A 123 11.98 -8.49 2.45
C LYS A 123 11.81 -9.17 3.82
N THR A 124 11.14 -8.52 4.77
CA THR A 124 10.94 -9.08 6.11
C THR A 124 10.09 -10.35 6.03
N ARG A 125 10.59 -11.44 6.61
CA ARG A 125 9.82 -12.68 6.75
C ARG A 125 8.70 -12.48 7.77
N LEU A 126 7.51 -12.92 7.41
CA LEU A 126 6.30 -12.86 8.22
C LEU A 126 6.02 -14.22 8.83
N ALA A 127 5.56 -14.21 10.08
CA ALA A 127 5.04 -15.37 10.80
C ALA A 127 3.60 -15.08 11.27
N VAL A 128 2.88 -16.13 11.66
CA VAL A 128 1.56 -15.98 12.30
C VAL A 128 1.74 -15.16 13.58
N ALA A 129 0.90 -14.15 13.79
CA ALA A 129 0.92 -13.38 15.03
C ALA A 129 0.55 -14.31 16.20
N PRO A 130 1.29 -14.32 17.32
CA PRO A 130 1.04 -15.21 18.45
C PRO A 130 -0.12 -14.70 19.32
N LEU A 131 -1.28 -14.49 18.70
CA LEU A 131 -2.50 -14.06 19.36
C LEU A 131 -3.58 -15.13 19.13
N PRO A 132 -4.37 -15.48 20.15
CA PRO A 132 -5.29 -16.62 20.10
C PRO A 132 -6.39 -16.47 19.04
N ASN A 133 -6.72 -15.24 18.66
CA ASN A 133 -7.72 -14.90 17.67
C ASN A 133 -7.16 -14.72 16.25
N ILE A 134 -5.87 -15.01 16.02
CA ILE A 134 -5.19 -14.83 14.73
C ILE A 134 -4.61 -16.17 14.28
N GLY A 135 -4.86 -16.56 13.02
CA GLY A 135 -4.26 -17.76 12.42
C GLY A 135 -4.89 -19.10 12.85
N SER A 136 -5.84 -19.08 13.78
CA SER A 136 -6.78 -20.16 14.04
C SER A 136 -7.73 -20.25 12.85
N GLY A 137 -7.34 -21.05 11.86
CA GLY A 137 -8.13 -21.29 10.65
C GLY A 137 -9.57 -21.70 10.96
N LYS A 138 -10.47 -21.25 10.09
CA LYS A 138 -11.49 -22.17 9.58
C LYS A 138 -10.82 -23.25 8.75
#